data_AF-A0A419K1H1-F1
#
_entry.id   AF-A0A419K1H1-F1
#
_cell.length_a   1.000
_cell.length_b   1.000
_cell.length_c   1.000
_cell.angle_alpha   90.00
_cell.angle_beta   90.00
_cell.angle_gamma   90.00
#
_symmetry.space_group_name_H-M   'P 1'
#
loop_
_entity.id
_entity.type
_entity.pdbx_description
1 polymer ?
#
loop_
_entity_poly.entity_id
_entity_poly.type
_entity_poly.pdbx_seq_one_letter_code
_entity_poly.pdbx_strand_id
1 'polypeptide(L)'
;MPLDRMIEKARRLLEKGRVEQVGEGVYNVVGDHGTYVVARSFDGTVSCSCPGFVKKRMCSHSLAVILLNRGFNLSATKGKS
;
A
#
# COMPACT_ATOMS: atom_id res chain seq x y z
N MET A 1 -7.65 -8.97 10.35
CA MET A 1 -7.62 -9.38 8.94
C MET A 1 -6.52 -10.43 8.82
N PRO A 2 -6.83 -11.62 8.26
CA PRO A 2 -5.82 -12.63 7.93
C PRO A 2 -4.74 -12.09 6.98
N LEU A 3 -3.54 -12.67 7.01
CA LEU A 3 -2.40 -12.20 6.22
C LEU A 3 -2.69 -12.24 4.71
N ASP A 4 -3.23 -13.35 4.20
CA ASP A 4 -3.53 -13.51 2.77
C ASP A 4 -4.48 -12.44 2.25
N ARG A 5 -5.53 -12.14 3.03
CA ARG A 5 -6.49 -11.07 2.71
C ARG A 5 -5.84 -9.69 2.73
N MET A 6 -4.85 -9.45 3.58
CA MET A 6 -4.10 -8.19 3.61
C MET A 6 -3.24 -8.04 2.35
N ILE A 7 -2.57 -9.12 1.94
CA ILE A 7 -1.75 -9.17 0.72
C ILE A 7 -2.63 -8.93 -0.52
N GLU A 8 -3.76 -9.62 -0.62
CA GLU A 8 -4.72 -9.45 -1.72
C GLU A 8 -5.19 -7.99 -1.84
N LYS A 9 -5.60 -7.39 -0.70
CA LYS A 9 -5.99 -5.97 -0.68
C LYS A 9 -4.86 -5.05 -1.10
N ALA A 10 -3.63 -5.31 -0.66
CA ALA A 10 -2.47 -4.48 -1.05
C ALA A 10 -2.21 -4.53 -2.55
N ARG A 11 -2.26 -5.71 -3.18
CA ARG A 11 -2.13 -5.87 -4.63
C ARG A 11 -3.24 -5.15 -5.38
N ARG A 12 -4.49 -5.32 -4.93
CA ARG A 12 -5.66 -4.65 -5.52
C ARG A 12 -5.54 -3.11 -5.48
N LEU A 13 -4.92 -2.55 -4.44
CA LEU A 13 -4.66 -1.11 -4.37
C LEU A 13 -3.69 -0.66 -5.47
N LEU A 14 -2.63 -1.42 -5.70
CA LEU A 14 -1.64 -1.11 -6.75
C LEU A 14 -2.22 -1.31 -8.14
N GLU A 15 -2.88 -2.44 -8.40
CA GLU A 15 -3.48 -2.77 -9.70
C GLU A 15 -4.54 -1.75 -10.14
N LYS A 16 -5.26 -1.17 -9.18
CA LYS A 16 -6.29 -0.16 -9.43
C LYS A 16 -5.76 1.28 -9.43
N GLY A 17 -4.45 1.49 -9.30
CA GLY A 17 -3.87 2.84 -9.25
C GLY A 17 -4.34 3.65 -8.03
N ARG A 18 -4.63 3.00 -6.90
CA ARG A 18 -5.14 3.64 -5.67
C ARG A 18 -4.04 4.08 -4.71
N VAL A 19 -2.80 4.17 -5.20
CA VAL A 19 -1.63 4.64 -4.45
C VAL A 19 -1.02 5.77 -5.26
N GLU A 20 -1.11 6.98 -4.74
CA GLU A 20 -0.62 8.21 -5.37
C GLU A 20 0.49 8.80 -4.51
N GLN A 21 1.65 9.11 -5.09
CA GLN A 21 2.71 9.81 -4.38
C GLN A 21 2.42 11.31 -4.39
N VAL A 22 2.35 11.92 -3.20
CA VAL A 22 2.00 13.35 -3.01
C VAL A 22 3.14 14.17 -2.42
N GLY A 23 4.26 13.52 -2.08
CA GLY A 23 5.49 14.15 -1.60
C GLY A 23 6.64 13.15 -1.58
N GLU A 24 7.83 13.60 -1.19
CA GLU A 24 8.97 12.72 -1.02
C GLU A 24 8.68 11.69 0.09
N GLY A 25 8.59 10.41 -0.27
CA GLY A 25 8.23 9.34 0.66
C GLY A 25 6.79 9.39 1.19
N VAL A 26 5.93 10.29 0.72
CA VAL A 26 4.54 10.45 1.21
C VAL A 26 3.54 10.07 0.12
N TYR A 27 2.56 9.23 0.49
CA TYR A 27 1.57 8.67 -0.41
C TYR A 27 0.16 8.84 0.13
N ASN A 28 -0.78 9.18 -0.75
CA ASN A 28 -2.20 9.00 -0.53
C ASN A 28 -2.62 7.61 -1.01
N VAL A 29 -3.30 6.85 -0.15
CA VAL A 29 -3.80 5.51 -0.46
C VAL A 29 -5.31 5.46 -0.29
N VAL A 30 -6.04 5.21 -1.37
CA VAL A 30 -7.50 5.16 -1.40
C VAL A 30 -7.97 3.76 -1.02
N GLY A 31 -8.29 3.56 0.25
CA GLY A 31 -8.84 2.32 0.79
C GLY A 31 -10.35 2.18 0.62
N ASP A 32 -10.91 1.07 1.10
CA ASP A 32 -12.37 0.82 1.06
C ASP A 32 -13.15 1.76 2.00
N HIS A 33 -12.49 2.32 3.02
CA HIS A 33 -13.11 3.13 4.08
C HIS A 33 -12.54 4.56 4.13
N GLY A 34 -12.00 5.06 3.02
CA GLY A 34 -11.43 6.40 2.92
C GLY A 34 -9.98 6.42 2.43
N THR A 35 -9.45 7.64 2.32
CA THR A 35 -8.08 7.90 1.91
C THR A 35 -7.19 8.04 3.14
N TYR A 36 -6.05 7.36 3.11
CA TYR A 36 -5.10 7.34 4.21
C TYR A 36 -3.72 7.77 3.72
N VAL A 37 -3.01 8.50 4.58
CA VAL A 37 -1.62 8.89 4.31
C VAL A 37 -0.71 7.76 4.73
N VAL A 38 0.23 7.43 3.86
CA VAL A 38 1.34 6.52 4.15
C VAL A 38 2.63 7.30 3.99
N ALA A 39 3.47 7.31 5.02
CA ALA A 39 4.76 7.95 4.99
C ALA A 39 5.87 6.91 5.13
N ARG A 40 6.85 6.97 4.24
CA ARG A 40 8.09 6.19 4.26
C ARG A 40 9.22 7.12 4.69
N SER A 41 9.91 6.75 5.76
CA SER A 41 11.09 7.43 6.26
C SER A 41 12.34 7.02 5.45
N PHE A 42 13.41 7.80 5.56
CA PHE A 42 14.69 7.53 4.91
C PHE A 42 15.32 6.19 5.34
N ASP A 43 15.10 5.75 6.57
CA ASP A 43 15.54 4.45 7.10
C ASP A 43 14.73 3.25 6.56
N GLY A 44 13.74 3.51 5.70
CA GLY A 44 12.87 2.50 5.11
C GLY A 44 11.68 2.09 5.99
N THR A 45 11.52 2.67 7.18
CA THR A 45 10.31 2.47 7.99
C THR A 45 9.10 3.08 7.28
N VAL A 46 7.94 2.43 7.44
CA VAL A 46 6.68 2.87 6.83
C VAL A 46 5.61 3.01 7.90
N SER A 47 4.89 4.12 7.87
CA SER A 47 3.75 4.40 8.73
C SER A 47 2.49 4.65 7.90
N CYS A 48 1.32 4.35 8.46
CA CYS A 48 0.03 4.64 7.83
C CYS A 48 -0.95 5.24 8.84
N SER A 49 -1.72 6.24 8.42
CA SER A 49 -2.72 6.90 9.27
C SER A 49 -3.99 6.09 9.50
N CYS A 50 -4.16 4.92 8.87
CA CYS A 50 -5.39 4.16 8.98
C CYS A 50 -5.57 3.50 10.37
N PRO A 51 -6.82 3.30 10.83
CA PRO A 51 -7.08 2.68 12.14
C PRO A 51 -6.46 1.28 12.30
N GLY A 52 -6.35 0.52 11.20
CA GLY A 52 -5.73 -0.80 11.20
C GLY A 52 -4.24 -0.74 11.54
N PHE A 53 -3.51 0.21 10.94
CA PHE A 53 -2.09 0.40 11.21
C PHE A 53 -1.85 1.00 12.60
N VAL A 54 -2.65 1.97 13.02
CA VAL A 54 -2.53 2.55 14.37
C VAL A 54 -2.65 1.48 15.46
N LYS A 55 -3.58 0.53 15.29
CA LYS A 55 -3.82 -0.55 16.27
C LYS A 55 -2.84 -1.72 16.19
N LYS A 56 -2.38 -2.08 14.99
CA LYS A 56 -1.65 -3.35 14.75
C LYS A 56 -0.26 -3.18 14.14
N ARG A 57 0.12 -1.94 13.79
CA ARG A 57 1.34 -1.60 13.03
C ARG A 57 1.46 -2.30 11.68
N MET A 58 0.35 -2.82 11.15
CA MET A 58 0.27 -3.44 9.83
C MET A 58 -1.10 -3.23 9.19
N CYS A 59 -1.09 -2.97 7.88
CA CYS A 59 -2.31 -2.88 7.06
C CYS A 59 -1.98 -3.10 5.57
N SER A 60 -3.00 -3.28 4.75
CA SER A 60 -2.83 -3.40 3.30
C SER A 60 -2.32 -2.11 2.65
N HIS A 61 -2.59 -0.92 3.22
CA HIS A 61 -2.12 0.36 2.66
C HIS A 61 -0.60 0.50 2.78
N SER A 62 -0.04 0.27 3.97
CA SER A 62 1.40 0.30 4.20
C SER A 62 2.11 -0.79 3.39
N LEU A 63 1.50 -1.99 3.30
CA LEU A 63 2.04 -3.07 2.48
C LEU A 63 2.07 -2.70 0.98
N ALA A 64 1.03 -2.05 0.45
CA ALA A 64 1.01 -1.61 -0.94
C ALA A 64 2.18 -0.65 -1.25
N VAL A 65 2.45 0.32 -0.37
CA VAL A 65 3.57 1.26 -0.53
C VAL A 65 4.93 0.55 -0.42
N ILE A 66 5.07 -0.41 0.49
CA ILE A 66 6.29 -1.23 0.60
C ILE A 66 6.54 -1.99 -0.70
N LEU A 67 5.50 -2.63 -1.26
CA LEU A 67 5.61 -3.38 -2.52
C LEU A 67 5.97 -2.45 -3.68
N LEU A 68 5.30 -1.30 -3.81
CA LEU A 68 5.59 -0.30 -4.83
C LEU A 68 7.06 0.14 -4.78
N ASN A 69 7.57 0.46 -3.59
CA ASN A 69 8.95 0.92 -3.39
C ASN A 69 10.01 -0.18 -3.53
N ARG A 70 9.63 -1.46 -3.44
CA ARG A 70 10.53 -2.60 -3.71
C ARG A 70 10.54 -3.02 -5.17
N GLY A 71 9.94 -2.23 -6.07
CA GLY A 71 9.92 -2.52 -7.51
C GLY A 71 8.92 -3.60 -7.88
N PHE A 72 7.79 -3.71 -7.16
CA PHE A 72 6.71 -4.59 -7.59
C PHE A 72 6.22 -4.17 -8.98
N ASN A 73 6.56 -4.97 -9.98
CA ASN A 73 6.26 -4.67 -11.38
C ASN A 73 4.87 -5.23 -11.73
N LEU A 74 3.91 -4.33 -11.98
CA LEU A 74 2.53 -4.68 -12.36
C LEU A 74 2.43 -5.37 -13.73
N SER A 75 3.50 -5.39 -14.52
CA SER A 75 3.53 -6.03 -15.84
C SER A 75 3.51 -7.57 -15.80
N ALA A 76 3.72 -8.20 -14.65
CA ALA A 76 3.71 -9.66 -14.53
C ALA A 76 2.29 -10.30 -14.52
N THR A 77 1.21 -9.51 -14.50
CA THR A 77 -0.17 -10.05 -14.44
C THR A 77 -1.02 -9.74 -15.68
N LYS A 78 -0.51 -8.97 -16.64
CA LYS A 78 -1.20 -8.68 -17.90
C LYS A 78 -0.63 -9.55 -19.03
N GLY A 79 -0.91 -10.85 -18.98
CA GLY A 79 -0.40 -11.78 -19.99
C GLY A 79 -0.94 -13.20 -19.86
N LYS A 80 -2.24 -13.38 -20.16
CA LYS A 80 -2.80 -14.54 -20.88
C LYS A 80 -4.08 -14.06 -21.56
N SER A 81 -3.95 -13.55 -22.79
CA SER A 81 -5.03 -13.62 -23.78
C SER A 81 -5.13 -15.04 -24.29
#